data_AF-A0A7S2CMN3-F1
#
_entry.id   AF-A0A7S2CMN3-F1
#
_cell.length_a   1.000
_cell.length_b   1.000
_cell.length_c   1.000
_cell.angle_alpha   90.00
_cell.angle_beta   90.00
_cell.angle_gamma   90.00
#
_symmetry.space_group_name_H-M   'P 1'
#
loop_
_entity.id
_entity.type
_entity.pdbx_description
1 polymer ?
#
loop_
_entity_poly.entity_id
_entity_poly.type
_entity_poly.pdbx_seq_one_letter_code
_entity_poly.pdbx_strand_id
1 'polypeptide(L)'
;KTRFVVDLDVVYGSAEPPEGYTRLTHTISKAFRANINKNGPETYLAVKYSDLANRDAVYHTAQTLQDIFMVLPSKGEVEILQQIDGEHVLLEDKNMNRSSFTNNNTPMLLALRRGPRSGLCDLPLKAAVRDRFPLEDMTVRRPDGCQEEIVFPIQLPMFCFPTGVKLIAADKYSYPEVTSRSIVTTDGQGRHKYVACLVLYEPASEGSVKNLQEVYAMDMSKYDTGSGYMTFAGENTSEEEMVVYEPKCLCVVSNWPIYRSLKRFLMQLYTISLSSCRVPLERFVSTFVSYTPLPRPGASEVHLHLDKALVDVEAGEVSSLDPIVLHLPSQKAPPV
;
A
#
# COMPACT_ATOMS: atom_id res chain seq x y z
N LYS A 1 23.98 -16.01 -14.07
CA LYS A 1 22.93 -15.22 -13.38
C LYS A 1 21.92 -16.19 -12.81
N THR A 2 21.95 -16.39 -11.50
CA THR A 2 21.05 -17.31 -10.81
C THR A 2 19.71 -16.60 -10.62
N ARG A 3 18.65 -17.11 -11.27
CA ARG A 3 17.29 -16.56 -11.16
C ARG A 3 16.48 -17.42 -10.20
N PHE A 4 15.69 -16.76 -9.36
CA PHE A 4 14.81 -17.44 -8.41
C PHE A 4 13.36 -17.13 -8.77
N VAL A 5 12.47 -18.09 -8.55
CA VAL A 5 11.03 -17.89 -8.70
C VAL A 5 10.53 -17.17 -7.45
N VAL A 6 9.84 -16.05 -7.65
CA VAL A 6 9.27 -15.26 -6.54
C VAL A 6 7.76 -15.26 -6.54
N ASP A 7 7.15 -15.59 -7.68
CA ASP A 7 5.70 -15.73 -7.78
C ASP A 7 5.28 -16.54 -9.00
N LEU A 8 4.04 -17.04 -8.96
CA LEU A 8 3.41 -17.81 -10.03
C LEU A 8 1.99 -17.32 -10.30
N ASP A 9 1.60 -17.37 -11.57
CA ASP A 9 0.23 -17.14 -11.99
C ASP A 9 -0.19 -18.17 -13.06
N VAL A 10 -1.50 -18.26 -13.33
CA VAL A 10 -2.12 -19.11 -14.35
C VAL A 10 -2.67 -18.21 -15.47
N VAL A 11 -2.28 -18.52 -16.71
CA VAL A 11 -2.68 -17.79 -17.92
C VAL A 11 -3.53 -18.69 -18.80
N TYR A 12 -4.65 -18.14 -19.28
CA TYR A 12 -5.65 -18.88 -20.05
C TYR A 12 -5.62 -18.50 -21.52
N GLY A 13 -5.59 -19.51 -22.39
CA GLY A 13 -5.64 -19.35 -23.84
C GLY A 13 -4.55 -18.43 -24.35
N SER A 14 -4.98 -17.46 -25.15
CA SER A 14 -4.13 -16.43 -25.76
C SER A 14 -3.90 -15.21 -24.86
N ALA A 15 -4.49 -15.16 -23.65
CA ALA A 15 -4.33 -14.02 -22.74
C ALA A 15 -2.84 -13.72 -22.48
N GLU A 16 -2.51 -12.44 -22.35
CA GLU A 16 -1.16 -12.02 -21.99
C GLU A 16 -0.90 -12.29 -20.50
N PRO A 17 0.33 -12.70 -20.13
CA PRO A 17 0.70 -12.81 -18.73
C PRO A 17 0.67 -11.43 -18.07
N PRO A 18 0.45 -11.34 -16.75
CA PRO A 18 0.57 -10.09 -16.02
C PRO A 18 1.95 -9.46 -16.17
N GLU A 19 2.05 -8.16 -15.91
CA GLU A 19 3.30 -7.41 -16.02
C GLU A 19 4.43 -8.05 -15.16
N GLY A 20 5.57 -8.32 -15.80
CA GLY A 20 6.72 -8.96 -15.17
C GLY A 20 6.67 -10.50 -15.10
N TYR A 21 5.60 -11.14 -15.57
CA TYR A 21 5.50 -12.60 -15.63
C TYR A 21 5.87 -13.12 -17.02
N THR A 22 6.56 -14.26 -17.04
CA THR A 22 6.91 -14.95 -18.28
C THR A 22 6.08 -16.22 -18.42
N ARG A 23 5.29 -16.32 -19.50
CA ARG A 23 4.49 -17.52 -19.81
C ARG A 23 5.40 -18.69 -20.18
N LEU A 24 5.22 -19.82 -19.52
CA LEU A 24 5.89 -21.06 -19.88
C LEU A 24 5.15 -21.73 -21.03
N THR A 25 5.71 -21.65 -22.24
CA THR A 25 5.07 -22.20 -23.44
C THR A 25 5.52 -23.62 -23.76
N HIS A 26 6.73 -23.99 -23.37
CA HIS A 26 7.35 -25.27 -23.68
C HIS A 26 8.14 -25.82 -22.48
N THR A 27 8.38 -27.12 -22.49
CA THR A 27 9.29 -27.77 -21.55
C THR A 27 10.71 -27.23 -21.69
N ILE A 28 11.56 -27.47 -20.69
CA ILE A 28 12.99 -27.07 -20.73
C ILE A 28 13.69 -27.64 -21.97
N SER A 29 13.37 -28.88 -22.35
CA SER A 29 13.88 -29.52 -23.58
C SER A 29 13.36 -28.90 -24.88
N LYS A 30 12.36 -28.02 -24.82
CA LYS A 30 11.60 -27.44 -25.94
C LYS A 30 10.87 -28.45 -26.82
N ALA A 31 10.90 -29.73 -26.48
CA ALA A 31 10.29 -30.80 -27.27
C ALA A 31 8.75 -30.85 -27.13
N PHE A 32 8.20 -30.34 -26.03
CA PHE A 32 6.77 -30.43 -25.73
C PHE A 32 6.21 -29.07 -25.33
N ARG A 33 4.94 -28.81 -25.68
CA ARG A 33 4.20 -27.65 -25.21
C ARG A 33 3.91 -27.81 -23.71
N ALA A 34 4.09 -26.75 -22.93
CA ALA A 34 3.81 -26.72 -21.49
C ALA A 34 2.33 -26.40 -21.19
N ASN A 35 1.41 -26.80 -22.08
CA ASN A 35 -0.02 -26.67 -21.85
C ASN A 35 -0.45 -27.73 -20.83
N ILE A 36 -1.02 -27.29 -19.71
CA ILE A 36 -1.44 -28.17 -18.60
C ILE A 36 -2.78 -28.84 -18.91
N ASN A 37 -3.56 -28.29 -19.84
CA ASN A 37 -4.87 -28.82 -20.20
C ASN A 37 -4.83 -29.49 -21.58
N LYS A 38 -4.93 -30.83 -21.61
CA LYS A 38 -4.85 -31.62 -22.84
C LYS A 38 -6.14 -31.61 -23.67
N ASN A 39 -7.30 -31.55 -23.01
CA ASN A 39 -8.62 -31.76 -23.64
C ASN A 39 -9.58 -30.57 -23.44
N GLY A 40 -9.04 -29.36 -23.26
CA GLY A 40 -9.84 -28.16 -22.99
C GLY A 40 -9.13 -26.88 -23.46
N PRO A 41 -9.63 -25.69 -23.06
CA PRO A 41 -8.97 -24.43 -23.38
C PRO A 41 -7.54 -24.46 -22.85
N GLU A 42 -6.60 -23.92 -23.65
CA GLU A 42 -5.17 -23.95 -23.29
C GLU A 42 -4.95 -23.24 -21.95
N THR A 43 -4.17 -23.85 -21.07
CA THR A 43 -3.84 -23.28 -19.75
C THR A 43 -2.33 -23.40 -19.54
N TYR A 44 -1.68 -22.30 -19.20
CA TYR A 44 -0.23 -22.22 -18.98
C TYR A 44 0.08 -21.61 -17.62
N LEU A 45 1.24 -21.95 -17.06
CA LEU A 45 1.80 -21.20 -15.94
C LEU A 45 2.58 -20.00 -16.46
N ALA A 46 2.52 -18.90 -15.72
CA ALA A 46 3.38 -17.75 -15.89
C ALA A 46 4.20 -17.55 -14.61
N VAL A 47 5.50 -17.34 -14.79
CA VAL A 47 6.46 -17.28 -13.68
C VAL A 47 7.05 -15.89 -13.58
N LYS A 48 7.10 -15.35 -12.37
CA LYS A 48 7.85 -14.15 -12.06
C LYS A 48 9.21 -14.53 -11.47
N TYR A 49 10.27 -14.09 -12.15
CA TYR A 49 11.64 -14.31 -11.73
C TYR A 49 12.22 -13.06 -11.07
N SER A 50 13.10 -13.24 -10.10
CA SER A 50 13.98 -12.21 -9.57
C SER A 50 15.46 -12.63 -9.76
N ASP A 51 16.33 -11.66 -9.98
CA ASP A 51 17.77 -11.87 -10.14
C ASP A 51 18.48 -11.44 -8.84
N LEU A 52 19.37 -12.28 -8.33
CA LEU A 52 20.14 -11.96 -7.11
C LEU A 52 21.08 -10.77 -7.32
N ALA A 53 21.47 -10.51 -8.57
CA ALA A 53 22.30 -9.36 -8.94
C ALA A 53 21.55 -8.02 -8.93
N ASN A 54 20.21 -8.03 -8.83
CA ASN A 54 19.39 -6.83 -8.71
C ASN A 54 19.19 -6.46 -7.23
N ARG A 55 20.26 -6.60 -6.44
CA ARG A 55 20.37 -6.13 -5.05
C ARG A 55 21.02 -4.74 -5.05
N ASP A 56 20.47 -3.83 -5.85
CA ASP A 56 20.64 -2.42 -5.54
C ASP A 56 20.11 -2.25 -4.12
N ALA A 57 20.88 -1.62 -3.25
CA ALA A 57 20.72 -1.60 -1.79
C ALA A 57 19.36 -1.03 -1.31
N VAL A 58 18.42 -0.76 -2.21
CA VAL A 58 17.20 0.00 -2.00
C VAL A 58 15.93 -0.87 -1.79
N TYR A 59 15.95 -2.20 -1.92
CA TYR A 59 14.68 -2.92 -2.18
C TYR A 59 14.31 -4.06 -1.22
N HIS A 60 13.00 -4.09 -0.88
CA HIS A 60 12.26 -5.29 -0.51
C HIS A 60 12.65 -6.44 -1.44
N THR A 61 13.10 -7.55 -0.87
CA THR A 61 13.39 -8.74 -1.66
C THR A 61 12.15 -9.62 -1.63
N ALA A 62 11.54 -9.81 -2.81
CA ALA A 62 10.43 -10.74 -2.92
C ALA A 62 10.88 -12.14 -2.44
N GLN A 63 10.15 -12.71 -1.49
CA GLN A 63 10.47 -14.02 -0.94
C GLN A 63 10.49 -15.06 -2.07
N THR A 64 11.54 -15.89 -2.07
CA THR A 64 11.62 -16.99 -3.03
C THR A 64 10.51 -17.99 -2.74
N LEU A 65 9.89 -18.49 -3.79
CA LEU A 65 8.94 -19.59 -3.69
C LEU A 65 9.71 -20.87 -3.34
N GLN A 66 9.37 -21.48 -2.20
CA GLN A 66 10.02 -22.73 -1.76
C GLN A 66 9.30 -23.94 -2.33
N ASP A 67 7.99 -24.02 -2.12
CA ASP A 67 7.19 -25.17 -2.56
C ASP A 67 5.93 -24.75 -3.30
N ILE A 68 5.49 -25.65 -4.19
CA ILE A 68 4.26 -25.54 -4.97
C ILE A 68 3.53 -26.87 -4.86
N PHE A 69 2.28 -26.83 -4.42
CA PHE A 69 1.39 -27.98 -4.43
C PHE A 69 0.22 -27.78 -5.38
N MET A 70 -0.23 -28.90 -5.95
CA MET A 70 -1.46 -28.96 -6.69
C MET A 70 -2.55 -29.52 -5.79
N VAL A 71 -3.70 -28.85 -5.77
CA VAL A 71 -4.80 -29.16 -4.85
C VAL A 71 -6.02 -29.50 -5.67
N LEU A 72 -6.61 -30.65 -5.38
CA LEU A 72 -7.86 -31.15 -5.98
C LEU A 72 -8.92 -31.19 -4.86
N PRO A 73 -9.55 -30.06 -4.53
CA PRO A 73 -10.46 -29.98 -3.41
C PRO A 73 -11.78 -30.70 -3.71
N SER A 74 -12.37 -31.25 -2.67
CA SER A 74 -13.73 -31.76 -2.68
C SER A 74 -14.75 -30.61 -2.68
N LYS A 75 -16.02 -30.93 -2.96
CA LYS A 75 -17.10 -29.92 -2.99
C LYS A 75 -17.22 -29.22 -1.63
N GLY A 76 -17.02 -27.90 -1.58
CA GLY A 76 -17.10 -27.07 -0.37
C GLY A 76 -15.80 -26.95 0.43
N GLU A 77 -14.73 -27.62 0.02
CA GLU A 77 -13.45 -27.62 0.76
C GLU A 77 -12.66 -26.31 0.54
N VAL A 78 -12.82 -25.65 -0.62
CA VAL A 78 -12.08 -24.44 -0.99
C VAL A 78 -12.30 -23.29 0.00
N GLU A 79 -13.53 -23.10 0.49
CA GLU A 79 -13.87 -22.03 1.45
C GLU A 79 -13.21 -22.22 2.82
N ILE A 80 -12.78 -23.45 3.13
CA ILE A 80 -12.13 -23.81 4.39
C ILE A 80 -10.59 -23.82 4.22
N LEU A 81 -10.09 -24.07 3.01
CA LEU A 81 -8.67 -24.31 2.70
C LEU A 81 -7.86 -23.06 2.30
N GLN A 82 -8.25 -21.84 2.72
CA GLN A 82 -7.45 -20.63 2.45
C GLN A 82 -5.96 -20.82 2.85
N GLN A 83 -5.70 -21.66 3.85
CA GLN A 83 -4.40 -22.25 4.16
C GLN A 83 -4.55 -23.76 4.38
N ILE A 84 -3.63 -24.57 3.83
CA ILE A 84 -3.73 -26.04 3.86
C ILE A 84 -3.10 -26.63 5.12
N ASP A 85 -1.99 -26.05 5.58
CA ASP A 85 -1.20 -26.51 6.72
C ASP A 85 -0.65 -25.34 7.55
N GLY A 86 -1.20 -24.14 7.36
CA GLY A 86 -0.71 -22.90 7.97
C GLY A 86 0.49 -22.27 7.25
N GLU A 87 1.08 -22.93 6.25
CA GLU A 87 2.25 -22.44 5.50
C GLU A 87 1.95 -22.23 4.01
N HIS A 88 1.10 -23.08 3.42
CA HIS A 88 0.73 -23.01 2.01
C HIS A 88 -0.51 -22.15 1.79
N VAL A 89 -0.35 -21.09 1.00
CA VAL A 89 -1.44 -20.20 0.58
C VAL A 89 -2.06 -20.72 -0.70
N LEU A 90 -3.38 -20.98 -0.67
CA LEU A 90 -4.14 -21.45 -1.83
C LEU A 90 -4.43 -20.29 -2.80
N LEU A 91 -4.19 -20.50 -4.10
CA LEU A 91 -4.60 -19.58 -5.17
C LEU A 91 -6.03 -19.92 -5.62
N GLU A 92 -7.01 -19.54 -4.80
CA GLU A 92 -8.43 -19.89 -4.98
C GLU A 92 -9.02 -19.45 -6.34
N ASP A 93 -8.60 -18.28 -6.85
CA ASP A 93 -9.08 -17.74 -8.12
C ASP A 93 -8.41 -18.35 -9.37
N LYS A 94 -7.39 -19.19 -9.18
CA LYS A 94 -6.51 -19.66 -10.26
C LYS A 94 -6.74 -21.13 -10.59
N ASN A 95 -7.97 -21.46 -10.98
CA ASN A 95 -8.32 -22.81 -11.40
C ASN A 95 -7.66 -23.19 -12.74
N MET A 96 -6.86 -24.24 -12.73
CA MET A 96 -6.16 -24.80 -13.89
C MET A 96 -7.05 -25.72 -14.74
N ASN A 97 -8.07 -26.34 -14.14
CA ASN A 97 -9.03 -27.21 -14.83
C ASN A 97 -10.27 -26.41 -15.25
N ARG A 98 -10.31 -26.01 -16.53
CA ARG A 98 -11.46 -25.30 -17.14
C ARG A 98 -12.22 -26.17 -18.15
N SER A 99 -12.14 -27.49 -18.06
CA SER A 99 -12.88 -28.38 -18.96
C SER A 99 -14.39 -28.25 -18.71
N SER A 100 -15.11 -27.64 -19.65
CA SER A 100 -16.57 -27.50 -19.60
C SER A 100 -17.33 -28.78 -19.99
N PHE A 101 -16.63 -29.84 -20.42
CA PHE A 101 -17.23 -30.96 -21.15
C PHE A 101 -17.31 -32.29 -20.36
N THR A 102 -16.83 -32.32 -19.12
CA THR A 102 -16.84 -33.53 -18.28
C THR A 102 -17.62 -33.30 -16.99
N ASN A 103 -18.53 -34.22 -16.66
CA ASN A 103 -19.39 -34.18 -15.46
C ASN A 103 -18.63 -34.16 -14.10
N ASN A 104 -17.30 -34.24 -14.11
CA ASN A 104 -16.44 -33.95 -12.96
C ASN A 104 -15.68 -32.64 -13.18
N ASN A 105 -16.31 -31.52 -12.86
CA ASN A 105 -15.68 -30.20 -12.85
C ASN A 105 -14.95 -29.95 -11.51
N THR A 106 -14.11 -30.90 -11.09
CA THR A 106 -13.29 -30.72 -9.89
C THR A 106 -12.23 -29.67 -10.20
N PRO A 107 -12.20 -28.54 -9.47
CA PRO A 107 -11.20 -27.52 -9.70
C PRO A 107 -9.81 -28.08 -9.39
N MET A 108 -8.81 -27.56 -10.09
CA MET A 108 -7.41 -27.92 -9.85
C MET A 108 -6.68 -26.62 -9.52
N LEU A 109 -6.37 -26.43 -8.25
CA LEU A 109 -5.81 -25.20 -7.71
C LEU A 109 -4.31 -25.36 -7.42
N LEU A 110 -3.62 -24.24 -7.27
CA LEU A 110 -2.23 -24.19 -6.82
C LEU A 110 -2.19 -23.68 -5.39
N ALA A 111 -1.35 -24.29 -4.56
CA ALA A 111 -0.98 -23.74 -3.27
C ALA A 111 0.52 -23.46 -3.24
N LEU A 112 0.90 -22.31 -2.69
CA LEU A 112 2.26 -21.79 -2.73
C LEU A 112 2.79 -21.62 -1.31
N ARG A 113 4.01 -22.07 -1.04
CA ARG A 113 4.75 -21.73 0.18
C ARG A 113 5.95 -20.88 -0.16
N ARG A 114 6.03 -19.72 0.49
CA ARG A 114 7.14 -18.78 0.36
C ARG A 114 8.20 -19.11 1.41
N GLY A 115 9.45 -18.86 1.04
CA GLY A 115 10.59 -19.07 1.93
C GLY A 115 10.77 -17.99 2.98
N PRO A 116 11.86 -18.06 3.76
CA PRO A 116 12.16 -17.07 4.76
C PRO A 116 12.31 -15.68 4.14
N ARG A 117 12.03 -14.68 4.97
CA ARG A 117 12.26 -13.27 4.62
C ARG A 117 13.74 -13.02 4.44
N SER A 118 14.09 -12.10 3.54
CA SER A 118 15.50 -11.79 3.27
C SER A 118 16.04 -10.74 4.23
N GLY A 119 15.18 -9.90 4.81
CA GLY A 119 15.58 -8.93 5.83
C GLY A 119 14.40 -8.19 6.46
N LEU A 120 14.72 -7.16 7.25
CA LEU A 120 13.72 -6.38 8.01
C LEU A 120 12.66 -5.73 7.13
N CYS A 121 13.03 -5.33 5.91
CA CYS A 121 12.10 -4.69 4.98
C CYS A 121 10.98 -5.64 4.53
N ASP A 122 11.17 -6.96 4.62
CA ASP A 122 10.16 -7.94 4.18
C ASP A 122 9.20 -8.36 5.30
N LEU A 123 9.29 -7.72 6.48
CA LEU A 123 8.40 -7.97 7.61
C LEU A 123 6.94 -7.58 7.28
N PRO A 124 5.94 -8.36 7.74
CA PRO A 124 4.53 -8.12 7.44
C PRO A 124 3.96 -7.10 8.44
N LEU A 125 4.38 -5.84 8.32
CA LEU A 125 3.99 -4.79 9.26
C LEU A 125 2.58 -4.28 8.97
N LYS A 126 1.77 -4.14 10.03
CA LYS A 126 0.42 -3.56 9.94
C LYS A 126 0.50 -2.05 10.15
N ALA A 127 -0.32 -1.31 9.41
CA ALA A 127 -0.51 0.11 9.66
C ALA A 127 -1.37 0.32 10.91
N ALA A 128 -1.04 1.35 11.69
CA ALA A 128 -1.80 1.79 12.84
C ALA A 128 -1.96 3.32 12.80
N VAL A 129 -3.01 3.81 13.45
CA VAL A 129 -3.22 5.24 13.64
C VAL A 129 -2.29 5.71 14.73
N ARG A 130 -1.41 6.67 14.42
CA ARG A 130 -0.53 7.29 15.43
C ARG A 130 -1.21 8.44 16.15
N ASP A 131 -1.95 9.24 15.40
CA ASP A 131 -2.66 10.42 15.91
C ASP A 131 -3.84 10.75 14.99
N ARG A 132 -4.82 11.51 15.48
CA ARG A 132 -5.97 11.99 14.71
C ARG A 132 -6.45 13.35 15.19
N PHE A 133 -7.01 14.11 14.26
CA PHE A 133 -7.82 15.28 14.55
C PHE A 133 -9.16 15.16 13.81
N PRO A 134 -10.31 15.39 14.47
CA PRO A 134 -10.49 15.64 15.91
C PRO A 134 -10.07 14.45 16.78
N LEU A 135 -9.71 14.72 18.05
CA LEU A 135 -9.21 13.69 18.99
C LEU A 135 -10.28 12.65 19.34
N GLU A 136 -11.54 13.09 19.40
CA GLU A 136 -12.70 12.27 19.73
C GLU A 136 -13.73 12.34 18.59
N ASP A 137 -14.64 11.38 18.56
CA ASP A 137 -15.76 11.43 17.63
C ASP A 137 -16.69 12.57 18.03
N MET A 138 -17.20 13.31 17.04
CA MET A 138 -17.99 14.51 17.31
C MET A 138 -19.30 14.48 16.54
N THR A 139 -20.36 15.01 17.16
CA THR A 139 -21.61 15.32 16.47
C THR A 139 -21.64 16.82 16.16
N VAL A 140 -21.67 17.17 14.88
CA VAL A 140 -21.70 18.55 14.42
C VAL A 140 -23.07 18.86 13.83
N ARG A 141 -23.57 20.07 14.10
CA ARG A 141 -24.81 20.54 13.50
C ARG A 141 -24.51 21.15 12.14
N ARG A 142 -25.14 20.61 11.10
CA ARG A 142 -25.03 21.13 9.74
C ARG A 142 -25.79 22.45 9.60
N PRO A 143 -25.46 23.26 8.57
CA PRO A 143 -26.18 24.49 8.26
C PRO A 143 -27.68 24.29 7.97
N ASP A 144 -28.06 23.10 7.49
CA ASP A 144 -29.46 22.70 7.25
C ASP A 144 -30.22 22.30 8.53
N GLY A 145 -29.53 22.30 9.69
CA GLY A 145 -30.08 21.95 10.99
C GLY A 145 -29.98 20.47 11.36
N CYS A 146 -29.59 19.59 10.44
CA CYS A 146 -29.39 18.16 10.70
C CYS A 146 -28.12 17.92 11.53
N GLN A 147 -28.11 16.84 12.32
CA GLN A 147 -26.90 16.37 13.00
C GLN A 147 -26.07 15.49 12.05
N GLU A 148 -24.76 15.72 12.02
CA GLU A 148 -23.79 14.90 11.31
C GLU A 148 -22.75 14.36 12.29
N GLU A 149 -22.61 13.04 12.33
CA GLU A 149 -21.59 12.38 13.13
C GLU A 149 -20.28 12.28 12.34
N ILE A 150 -19.21 12.78 12.94
CA ILE A 150 -17.83 12.67 12.48
C ILE A 150 -17.19 11.56 13.30
N VAL A 151 -17.32 10.33 12.79
CA VAL A 151 -16.77 9.11 13.40
C VAL A 151 -15.47 8.75 12.71
N PHE A 152 -14.46 8.31 13.48
CA PHE A 152 -13.22 7.81 12.90
C PHE A 152 -13.45 6.55 12.05
N PRO A 153 -13.04 6.54 10.77
CA PRO A 153 -13.08 5.33 9.97
C PRO A 153 -12.01 4.33 10.44
N ILE A 154 -12.39 3.33 11.25
CA ILE A 154 -11.45 2.36 11.84
C ILE A 154 -10.62 1.58 10.82
N GLN A 155 -11.14 1.39 9.60
CA GLN A 155 -10.46 0.71 8.50
C GLN A 155 -9.49 1.61 7.71
N LEU A 156 -9.43 2.91 8.01
CA LEU A 156 -8.61 3.89 7.30
C LEU A 156 -7.13 3.50 7.18
N PRO A 157 -6.46 2.95 8.22
CA PRO A 157 -5.06 2.52 8.08
C PRO A 157 -4.86 1.47 6.99
N MET A 158 -5.81 0.54 6.83
CA MET A 158 -5.77 -0.48 5.78
C MET A 158 -5.90 0.15 4.39
N PHE A 159 -6.77 1.16 4.23
CA PHE A 159 -6.88 1.87 2.96
C PHE A 159 -5.63 2.70 2.65
N CYS A 160 -5.02 3.33 3.65
CA CYS A 160 -3.75 4.01 3.51
C CYS A 160 -2.61 3.04 3.14
N PHE A 161 -2.59 1.81 3.67
CA PHE A 161 -1.55 0.81 3.39
C PHE A 161 -2.17 -0.55 3.07
N PRO A 162 -2.73 -0.75 1.85
CA PRO A 162 -3.52 -1.94 1.52
C PRO A 162 -2.70 -3.22 1.50
N THR A 163 -1.39 -3.13 1.20
CA THR A 163 -0.46 -4.26 1.21
C THR A 163 0.37 -4.33 2.49
N GLY A 164 -0.05 -3.65 3.55
CA GLY A 164 0.76 -3.45 4.76
C GLY A 164 1.82 -2.36 4.61
N VAL A 165 2.51 -2.11 5.71
CA VAL A 165 3.61 -1.14 5.84
C VAL A 165 4.88 -1.76 5.27
N LYS A 166 5.54 -1.02 4.38
CA LYS A 166 6.68 -1.47 3.59
C LYS A 166 7.87 -0.57 3.91
N LEU A 167 8.83 -1.09 4.67
CA LEU A 167 10.07 -0.37 5.01
C LEU A 167 11.00 -0.30 3.80
N ILE A 168 11.73 0.79 3.67
CA ILE A 168 12.71 0.96 2.59
C ILE A 168 14.09 1.03 3.23
N ALA A 169 15.01 0.14 2.86
CA ALA A 169 16.42 0.40 3.11
C ALA A 169 16.90 1.32 1.99
N ALA A 170 17.63 2.38 2.29
CA ALA A 170 18.26 3.24 1.29
C ALA A 170 19.53 3.86 1.86
N ASP A 171 20.40 4.32 0.97
CA ASP A 171 21.54 5.13 1.39
C ASP A 171 21.06 6.37 2.17
N LYS A 172 21.78 6.74 3.23
CA LYS A 172 21.47 7.86 4.14
C LYS A 172 21.23 9.19 3.40
N TYR A 173 21.87 9.38 2.25
CA TYR A 173 21.74 10.59 1.43
C TYR A 173 20.64 10.47 0.35
N SER A 174 20.07 9.28 0.18
CA SER A 174 19.01 8.96 -0.79
C SER A 174 17.65 8.82 -0.11
N TYR A 175 17.08 9.95 0.32
CA TYR A 175 15.73 9.98 0.90
C TYR A 175 14.67 9.48 -0.08
N PRO A 176 13.80 8.53 0.32
CA PRO A 176 12.72 8.09 -0.54
C PRO A 176 11.74 9.23 -0.89
N GLU A 177 11.22 9.21 -2.12
CA GLU A 177 10.29 10.24 -2.58
C GLU A 177 8.96 10.21 -1.82
N VAL A 178 8.45 11.41 -1.52
CA VAL A 178 7.11 11.58 -0.96
C VAL A 178 6.08 11.29 -2.05
N THR A 179 5.12 10.42 -1.76
CA THR A 179 4.07 10.04 -2.72
C THR A 179 2.68 10.45 -2.21
N SER A 180 1.78 10.79 -3.14
CA SER A 180 0.40 11.14 -2.81
C SER A 180 -0.57 10.15 -3.41
N ARG A 181 -1.65 9.82 -2.69
CA ARG A 181 -2.71 8.93 -3.19
C ARG A 181 -4.09 9.49 -2.90
N SER A 182 -5.03 9.16 -3.78
CA SER A 182 -6.45 9.47 -3.64
C SER A 182 -7.22 8.17 -3.48
N ILE A 183 -8.04 8.09 -2.44
CA ILE A 183 -8.82 6.91 -2.10
C ILE A 183 -10.29 7.32 -2.00
N VAL A 184 -11.20 6.42 -2.37
CA VAL A 184 -12.63 6.52 -2.09
C VAL A 184 -13.00 5.35 -1.20
N THR A 185 -13.59 5.63 -0.04
CA THR A 185 -14.20 4.62 0.82
C THR A 185 -15.71 4.83 0.84
N THR A 186 -16.47 3.78 1.13
CA THR A 186 -17.93 3.85 1.21
C THR A 186 -18.35 3.44 2.62
N ASP A 187 -19.17 4.27 3.25
CA ASP A 187 -19.71 3.96 4.58
C ASP A 187 -20.85 2.94 4.51
N GLY A 188 -21.32 2.48 5.68
CA GLY A 188 -22.44 1.52 5.75
C GLY A 188 -23.77 2.05 5.22
N GLN A 189 -23.87 3.35 4.92
CA GLN A 189 -25.03 4.01 4.32
C GLN A 189 -24.87 4.23 2.81
N GLY A 190 -23.82 3.67 2.19
CA GLY A 190 -23.56 3.83 0.76
C GLY A 190 -23.00 5.20 0.38
N ARG A 191 -22.60 6.04 1.34
CA ARG A 191 -22.04 7.38 1.06
C ARG A 191 -20.54 7.27 0.85
N HIS A 192 -20.06 7.92 -0.20
CA HIS A 192 -18.62 8.00 -0.47
C HIS A 192 -17.92 9.01 0.45
N LYS A 193 -16.76 8.60 0.96
CA LYS A 193 -15.78 9.43 1.66
C LYS A 193 -14.52 9.48 0.80
N TYR A 194 -14.07 10.69 0.53
CA TYR A 194 -12.91 10.97 -0.31
C TYR A 194 -11.71 11.21 0.60
N VAL A 195 -10.67 10.39 0.46
CA VAL A 195 -9.48 10.45 1.31
C VAL A 195 -8.28 10.87 0.46
N ALA A 196 -7.63 11.96 0.83
CA ALA A 196 -6.32 12.31 0.29
C ALA A 196 -5.24 11.84 1.26
N CYS A 197 -4.21 11.19 0.73
CA CYS A 197 -3.09 10.65 1.49
C CYS A 197 -1.78 11.24 0.97
N LEU A 198 -0.86 11.51 1.90
CA LEU A 198 0.52 11.85 1.64
C LEU A 198 1.41 10.88 2.41
N VAL A 199 2.15 10.04 1.70
CA VAL A 199 3.10 9.09 2.27
C VAL A 199 4.49 9.71 2.22
N LEU A 200 5.09 9.84 3.38
CA LEU A 200 6.45 10.31 3.59
C LEU A 200 7.26 9.21 4.28
N TYR A 201 8.57 9.33 4.24
CA TYR A 201 9.50 8.35 4.78
C TYR A 201 10.39 9.01 5.81
N GLU A 202 10.47 8.42 6.99
CA GLU A 202 11.35 8.88 8.06
C GLU A 202 12.38 7.80 8.41
N PRO A 203 13.63 8.18 8.72
CA PRO A 203 14.60 7.23 9.27
C PRO A 203 14.03 6.53 10.51
N ALA A 204 14.09 5.20 10.50
CA ALA A 204 13.72 4.38 11.64
C ALA A 204 14.62 4.75 12.83
N SER A 205 14.02 4.95 14.01
CA SER A 205 14.78 5.20 15.23
C SER A 205 15.61 3.96 15.62
N GLU A 206 16.69 4.13 16.37
CA GLU A 206 17.48 2.99 16.87
C GLU A 206 16.61 2.00 17.66
N GLY A 207 15.64 2.50 18.44
CA GLY A 207 14.69 1.66 19.16
C GLY A 207 13.76 0.89 18.22
N SER A 208 13.27 1.53 17.16
CA SER A 208 12.47 0.87 16.12
C SER A 208 13.26 -0.24 15.44
N VAL A 209 14.50 0.02 15.05
CA VAL A 209 15.36 -0.96 14.36
C VAL A 209 15.59 -2.18 15.24
N LYS A 210 15.88 -2.00 16.54
CA LYS A 210 16.05 -3.12 17.49
C LYS A 210 14.77 -3.96 17.61
N ASN A 211 13.61 -3.32 17.76
CA ASN A 211 12.32 -4.03 17.81
C ASN A 211 12.07 -4.83 16.52
N LEU A 212 12.36 -4.23 15.35
CA LEU A 212 12.23 -4.91 14.07
C LEU A 212 13.18 -6.11 13.95
N GLN A 213 14.41 -6.00 14.45
CA GLN A 213 15.38 -7.10 14.49
C GLN A 213 14.90 -8.25 15.38
N GLU A 214 14.30 -7.95 16.53
CA GLU A 214 13.72 -8.96 17.41
C GLU A 214 12.54 -9.68 16.74
N VAL A 215 11.61 -8.94 16.14
CA VAL A 215 10.49 -9.50 15.39
C VAL A 215 10.97 -10.38 14.24
N TYR A 216 12.00 -9.94 13.52
CA TYR A 216 12.62 -10.71 12.44
C TYR A 216 13.27 -11.99 12.95
N ALA A 217 14.02 -11.94 14.06
CA ALA A 217 14.64 -13.12 14.66
C ALA A 217 13.58 -14.14 15.13
N MET A 218 12.47 -13.68 15.72
CA MET A 218 11.36 -14.54 16.09
C MET A 218 10.71 -15.22 14.88
N ASP A 219 10.52 -14.49 13.78
CA ASP A 219 9.95 -15.06 12.56
C ASP A 219 10.90 -16.09 11.90
N MET A 220 12.20 -15.80 11.91
CA MET A 220 13.23 -16.70 11.38
C MET A 220 13.40 -17.98 12.21
N SER A 221 13.08 -17.96 13.51
CA SER A 221 13.18 -19.16 14.37
C SER A 221 12.26 -20.32 13.94
N LYS A 222 11.29 -20.07 13.06
CA LYS A 222 10.42 -21.10 12.45
C LYS A 222 11.15 -21.94 11.41
N TYR A 223 12.26 -21.44 10.87
CA TYR A 223 13.04 -22.11 9.84
C TYR A 223 14.27 -22.75 10.50
N ASP A 224 14.50 -24.04 10.25
CA ASP A 224 15.69 -24.78 10.68
C ASP A 224 16.91 -24.39 9.82
N THR A 225 17.21 -23.08 9.77
CA THR A 225 18.37 -22.53 9.08
C THR A 225 19.53 -22.46 10.05
N GLY A 226 20.30 -23.54 10.12
CA GLY A 226 21.65 -23.50 10.66
C GLY A 226 22.51 -22.55 9.82
N SER A 227 22.87 -21.40 10.40
CA SER A 227 23.80 -20.39 9.88
C SER A 227 23.27 -19.37 8.85
N GLY A 228 23.46 -18.09 9.18
CA GLY A 228 23.57 -17.01 8.20
C GLY A 228 22.54 -15.89 8.34
N TYR A 229 22.73 -15.01 9.32
CA TYR A 229 22.12 -13.68 9.29
C TYR A 229 22.54 -13.00 7.97
N MET A 230 21.62 -12.88 7.01
CA MET A 230 21.82 -11.97 5.89
C MET A 230 21.57 -10.55 6.41
N THR A 231 22.61 -9.95 6.98
CA THR A 231 22.72 -8.49 7.13
C THR A 231 22.63 -7.84 5.73
N PHE A 232 22.26 -6.57 5.70
CA PHE A 232 22.02 -5.73 4.51
C PHE A 232 23.22 -5.57 3.54
N ALA A 233 24.22 -6.45 3.59
CA ALA A 233 25.46 -6.38 2.85
C ALA A 233 25.27 -6.81 1.38
N GLY A 234 25.12 -5.81 0.51
CA GLY A 234 25.68 -5.90 -0.84
C GLY A 234 27.19 -5.72 -0.76
N GLU A 235 27.96 -6.50 -1.52
CA GLU A 235 29.44 -6.56 -1.48
C GLU A 235 30.17 -5.22 -1.79
N ASN A 236 29.46 -4.12 -2.05
CA ASN A 236 30.05 -2.86 -2.55
C ASN A 236 29.55 -1.56 -1.88
N THR A 237 28.79 -1.62 -0.79
CA THR A 237 28.34 -0.43 -0.03
C THR A 237 28.78 -0.55 1.41
N SER A 238 29.44 0.49 1.95
CA SER A 238 29.78 0.60 3.37
C SER A 238 28.52 0.34 4.21
N GLU A 239 28.55 -0.67 5.07
CA GLU A 239 27.42 -1.03 5.95
C GLU A 239 26.95 0.14 6.85
N GLU A 240 27.81 1.15 7.03
CA GLU A 240 27.57 2.34 7.86
C GLU A 240 26.68 3.42 7.20
N GLU A 241 26.38 3.29 5.90
CA GLU A 241 25.63 4.33 5.16
C GLU A 241 24.18 3.94 4.83
N MET A 242 23.78 2.70 5.09
CA MET A 242 22.43 2.22 4.82
C MET A 242 21.48 2.50 6.00
N VAL A 243 20.34 3.12 5.71
CA VAL A 243 19.31 3.50 6.69
C VAL A 243 17.99 2.85 6.32
N VAL A 244 17.29 2.33 7.34
CA VAL A 244 15.91 1.84 7.19
C VAL A 244 14.96 3.01 7.37
N TYR A 245 14.05 3.19 6.42
CA TYR A 245 13.02 4.22 6.41
C TYR A 245 11.65 3.62 6.66
N GLU A 246 10.92 4.19 7.61
CA GLU A 246 9.54 3.85 7.94
C GLU A 246 8.59 4.77 7.15
N PRO A 247 7.61 4.23 6.39
CA PRO A 247 6.62 5.06 5.76
C PRO A 247 5.58 5.53 6.79
N LYS A 248 5.26 6.82 6.74
CA LYS A 248 4.15 7.42 7.48
C LYS A 248 3.16 8.03 6.51
N CYS A 249 1.88 7.98 6.85
CA CYS A 249 0.82 8.54 6.02
C CYS A 249 0.10 9.66 6.77
N LEU A 250 0.17 10.88 6.24
CA LEU A 250 -0.78 11.94 6.59
C LEU A 250 -2.01 11.78 5.71
N CYS A 251 -3.21 11.89 6.27
CA CYS A 251 -4.43 11.75 5.49
C CYS A 251 -5.53 12.71 5.96
N VAL A 252 -6.36 13.16 5.02
CA VAL A 252 -7.56 13.96 5.27
C VAL A 252 -8.75 13.28 4.63
N VAL A 253 -9.80 13.08 5.41
CA VAL A 253 -11.08 12.49 4.98
C VAL A 253 -12.08 13.62 4.74
N SER A 254 -12.76 13.60 3.59
CA SER A 254 -13.76 14.60 3.21
C SER A 254 -15.01 13.97 2.63
N ASN A 255 -16.14 14.64 2.79
CA ASN A 255 -17.37 14.32 2.08
C ASN A 255 -17.37 14.79 0.61
N TRP A 256 -16.36 15.57 0.21
CA TRP A 256 -16.27 16.18 -1.11
C TRP A 256 -15.01 15.73 -1.87
N PRO A 257 -15.09 15.51 -3.19
CA PRO A 257 -13.98 15.03 -4.02
C PRO A 257 -12.95 16.13 -4.35
N ILE A 258 -12.48 16.89 -3.37
CA ILE A 258 -11.54 18.02 -3.53
C ILE A 258 -10.07 17.60 -3.40
N TYR A 259 -9.69 16.49 -4.04
CA TYR A 259 -8.36 15.87 -3.88
C TYR A 259 -7.19 16.82 -4.11
N ARG A 260 -7.28 17.70 -5.11
CA ARG A 260 -6.22 18.66 -5.42
C ARG A 260 -5.96 19.60 -4.23
N SER A 261 -7.03 20.12 -3.63
CA SER A 261 -6.96 21.03 -2.49
C SER A 261 -6.47 20.31 -1.24
N LEU A 262 -6.97 19.11 -0.97
CA LEU A 262 -6.57 18.30 0.19
C LEU A 262 -5.11 17.85 0.09
N LYS A 263 -4.65 17.41 -1.09
CA LYS A 263 -3.24 17.08 -1.34
C LYS A 263 -2.37 18.31 -1.12
N ARG A 264 -2.79 19.47 -1.63
CA ARG A 264 -2.04 20.72 -1.45
C ARG A 264 -1.95 21.13 0.03
N PHE A 265 -3.04 20.99 0.78
CA PHE A 265 -3.03 21.17 2.24
C PHE A 265 -2.01 20.25 2.92
N LEU A 266 -2.03 18.94 2.63
CA LEU A 266 -1.10 17.97 3.21
C LEU A 266 0.36 18.28 2.87
N MET A 267 0.65 18.65 1.62
CA MET A 267 1.99 19.03 1.18
C MET A 267 2.49 20.29 1.90
N GLN A 268 1.63 21.30 2.05
CA GLN A 268 1.98 22.52 2.76
C GLN A 268 2.20 22.25 4.25
N LEU A 269 1.33 21.46 4.88
CA LEU A 269 1.47 21.07 6.27
C LEU A 269 2.80 20.35 6.51
N TYR A 270 3.17 19.42 5.61
CA TYR A 270 4.46 18.75 5.66
C TYR A 270 5.63 19.73 5.46
N THR A 271 5.54 20.64 4.49
CA THR A 271 6.57 21.67 4.26
C THR A 271 6.77 22.57 5.48
N ILE A 272 5.68 22.99 6.13
CA ILE A 272 5.71 23.77 7.37
C ILE A 272 6.34 22.95 8.50
N SER A 273 6.09 21.64 8.58
CA SER A 273 6.69 20.77 9.61
C SER A 273 8.20 20.64 9.51
N LEU A 274 8.76 20.80 8.31
CA LEU A 274 10.21 20.81 8.07
C LEU A 274 10.84 22.19 8.30
N SER A 275 10.01 23.23 8.44
CA SER A 275 10.44 24.61 8.58
C SER A 275 10.46 25.03 10.05
N SER A 276 11.28 26.03 10.40
CA SER A 276 11.24 26.65 11.72
C SER A 276 9.98 27.50 11.87
N CYS A 277 8.90 26.89 12.38
CA CYS A 277 7.60 27.52 12.53
C CYS A 277 7.32 27.82 14.02
N ARG A 278 7.01 29.08 14.36
CA ARG A 278 6.64 29.48 15.73
C ARG A 278 5.25 29.00 16.15
N VAL A 279 4.41 28.67 15.18
CA VAL A 279 3.02 28.24 15.41
C VAL A 279 2.96 26.71 15.40
N PRO A 280 2.28 26.07 16.37
CA PRO A 280 2.10 24.63 16.40
C PRO A 280 1.34 24.11 15.17
N LEU A 281 1.70 22.93 14.67
CA LEU A 281 1.10 22.33 13.46
C LEU A 281 -0.42 22.13 13.62
N GLU A 282 -0.85 21.83 14.84
CA GLU A 282 -2.23 21.64 15.27
C GLU A 282 -3.10 22.88 15.00
N ARG A 283 -2.51 24.08 15.01
CA ARG A 283 -3.25 25.31 14.67
C ARG A 283 -3.61 25.34 13.19
N PHE A 284 -2.72 24.90 12.30
CA PHE A 284 -3.04 24.82 10.86
C PHE A 284 -4.07 23.73 10.59
N VAL A 285 -3.94 22.57 11.26
CA VAL A 285 -4.91 21.46 11.16
C VAL A 285 -6.29 21.91 11.61
N SER A 286 -6.42 22.48 12.81
CA SER A 286 -7.70 22.98 13.32
C SER A 286 -8.27 24.11 12.48
N THR A 287 -7.43 25.04 11.99
CA THR A 287 -7.89 26.11 11.09
C THR A 287 -8.48 25.55 9.79
N PHE A 288 -7.80 24.60 9.17
CA PHE A 288 -8.26 23.98 7.92
C PHE A 288 -9.52 23.14 8.13
N VAL A 289 -9.54 22.28 9.15
CA VAL A 289 -10.62 21.30 9.35
C VAL A 289 -11.86 21.92 10.01
N SER A 290 -11.67 22.81 11.00
CA SER A 290 -12.77 23.31 11.83
C SER A 290 -13.24 24.72 11.46
N TYR A 291 -12.35 25.57 10.96
CA TYR A 291 -12.66 27.00 10.77
C TYR A 291 -12.72 27.44 9.32
N THR A 292 -12.24 26.64 8.37
CA THR A 292 -12.26 27.01 6.96
C THR A 292 -13.62 26.66 6.35
N PRO A 293 -14.43 27.64 5.94
CA PRO A 293 -15.70 27.36 5.30
C PRO A 293 -15.46 26.78 3.90
N LEU A 294 -16.17 25.70 3.57
CA LEU A 294 -16.23 25.22 2.19
C LEU A 294 -17.10 26.18 1.35
N PRO A 295 -16.72 26.48 0.09
CA PRO A 295 -17.58 27.24 -0.80
C PRO A 295 -18.88 26.47 -1.05
N ARG A 296 -19.94 27.18 -1.45
CA ARG A 296 -21.16 26.49 -1.91
C ARG A 296 -20.84 25.69 -3.19
N PRO A 297 -21.46 24.53 -3.42
CA PRO A 297 -21.30 23.79 -4.67
C PRO A 297 -21.58 24.68 -5.89
N GLY A 298 -20.62 24.77 -6.82
CA GLY A 298 -20.71 25.63 -8.01
C GLY A 298 -20.55 27.14 -7.78
N ALA A 299 -20.20 27.58 -6.56
CA ALA A 299 -19.85 28.97 -6.29
C ALA A 299 -18.36 29.26 -6.56
N SER A 300 -17.97 30.52 -6.43
CA SER A 300 -16.59 30.98 -6.59
C SER A 300 -15.60 30.25 -5.68
N GLU A 301 -14.38 30.10 -6.16
CA GLU A 301 -13.28 29.46 -5.45
C GLU A 301 -12.90 30.21 -4.18
N VAL A 302 -12.55 29.48 -3.12
CA VAL A 302 -12.05 30.05 -1.86
C VAL A 302 -10.55 29.78 -1.78
N HIS A 303 -9.76 30.85 -1.67
CA HIS A 303 -8.30 30.77 -1.61
C HIS A 303 -7.84 30.84 -0.16
N LEU A 304 -7.36 29.73 0.37
CA LEU A 304 -6.79 29.66 1.71
C LEU A 304 -5.26 29.73 1.65
N HIS A 305 -4.66 30.56 2.49
CA HIS A 305 -3.21 30.56 2.70
C HIS A 305 -2.91 30.12 4.13
N LEU A 306 -2.20 29.01 4.29
CA LEU A 306 -1.87 28.48 5.62
C LEU A 306 -0.83 29.34 6.33
N ASP A 307 0.17 29.80 5.60
CA ASP A 307 1.35 30.51 6.09
C ASP A 307 1.13 32.01 6.35
N LYS A 308 -0.01 32.60 5.96
CA LYS A 308 -0.28 34.02 6.23
C LYS A 308 -0.24 34.38 7.72
N ALA A 309 -0.53 33.44 8.61
CA ALA A 309 -0.40 33.64 10.06
C ALA A 309 1.05 33.57 10.58
N LEU A 310 1.99 33.17 9.71
CA LEU A 310 3.43 33.05 10.01
C LEU A 310 4.24 34.25 9.53
N VAL A 311 3.69 35.04 8.61
CA VAL A 311 4.37 36.20 8.07
C VAL A 311 4.23 37.37 9.03
N ASP A 312 5.34 38.01 9.40
CA ASP A 312 5.31 39.25 10.17
C ASP A 312 4.63 40.33 9.33
N VAL A 313 3.47 40.79 9.79
CA VAL A 313 2.65 41.81 9.11
C VAL A 313 3.45 43.10 8.88
N GLU A 314 4.46 43.34 9.73
CA GLU A 314 5.34 44.50 9.65
C GLU A 314 6.43 44.38 8.55
N ALA A 315 6.77 43.17 8.10
CA ALA A 315 7.84 42.94 7.12
C ALA A 315 7.38 43.03 5.66
N GLY A 316 6.07 43.18 5.40
CA GLY A 316 5.51 43.29 4.05
C GLY A 316 5.70 42.05 3.18
N GLU A 317 6.08 40.91 3.77
CA GLU A 317 6.32 39.67 3.04
C GLU A 317 4.99 39.06 2.54
N VAL A 318 5.03 38.49 1.33
CA VAL A 318 3.92 37.78 0.71
C VAL A 318 4.06 36.30 1.10
N SER A 319 2.93 35.64 1.38
CA SER A 319 2.81 34.18 1.57
C SER A 319 3.75 33.43 0.61
N SER A 320 4.64 32.60 1.17
CA SER A 320 5.66 31.84 0.46
C SER A 320 5.10 30.56 -0.18
N LEU A 321 3.89 30.14 0.20
CA LEU A 321 3.20 28.98 -0.33
C LEU A 321 2.00 29.41 -1.20
N ASP A 322 1.87 28.88 -2.44
CA ASP A 322 0.68 29.23 -3.25
C ASP A 322 -0.62 28.80 -2.53
N PRO A 323 -1.74 29.51 -2.72
CA PRO A 323 -2.96 29.24 -2.00
C PRO A 323 -3.50 27.82 -2.23
N ILE A 324 -4.14 27.28 -1.21
CA ILE A 324 -5.02 26.12 -1.33
C ILE A 324 -6.36 26.63 -1.88
N VAL A 325 -6.61 26.31 -3.14
CA VAL A 325 -7.85 26.68 -3.83
C VAL A 325 -8.92 25.62 -3.52
N LEU A 326 -9.95 25.99 -2.78
CA LEU A 326 -11.12 25.16 -2.50
C LEU A 326 -12.20 25.48 -3.54
N HIS A 327 -12.61 24.45 -4.28
CA HIS A 327 -13.68 24.54 -5.27
C HIS A 327 -14.54 23.27 -5.18
N LEU A 328 -15.84 23.44 -4.95
CA LEU A 328 -16.79 22.33 -4.94
C LEU A 328 -17.48 22.21 -6.30
N PRO A 329 -17.47 21.03 -6.94
CA PRO A 329 -18.18 20.84 -8.19
C PRO A 329 -19.68 21.10 -8.01
N SER A 330 -20.32 21.66 -9.05
CA SER A 330 -21.78 21.80 -9.07
C SER A 330 -22.42 20.42 -8.88
N GLN A 331 -23.39 20.31 -7.97
CA GLN A 331 -24.23 19.12 -7.85
C GLN A 331 -25.10 19.03 -9.12
N LYS A 332 -24.59 18.40 -10.18
CA LYS A 332 -25.50 17.82 -11.16
C LYS A 332 -26.22 16.68 -10.46
N ALA A 333 -27.55 16.72 -10.48
CA ALA A 333 -28.36 15.60 -10.05
C ALA A 333 -27.80 14.30 -10.65
N PRO A 334 -27.78 13.18 -9.90
CA PRO A 334 -27.49 11.89 -10.52
C PRO A 334 -28.44 11.72 -11.73
N PRO A 335 -27.97 11.14 -12.85
CA PRO A 335 -28.87 10.81 -13.94
C PRO A 335 -30.00 9.93 -13.38
N VAL A 336 -31.23 10.37 -13.62
CA VAL A 336 -32.48 9.68 -13.24
C VAL A 336 -32.52 8.29 -13.84
#